data_AF-A0A2S6THJ9-F1
#
_entry.id   AF-A0A2S6THJ9-F1
#
_cell.length_a   1.000
_cell.length_b   1.000
_cell.length_c   1.000
_cell.angle_alpha   90.00
_cell.angle_beta   90.00
_cell.angle_gamma   90.00
#
_symmetry.space_group_name_H-M   'P 1'
#
loop_
_entity.id
_entity.type
_entity.pdbx_description
1 polymer ?
#
loop_
_entity_poly.entity_id
_entity_poly.type
_entity_poly.pdbx_seq_one_letter_code
_entity_poly.pdbx_strand_id
1 'polypeptide(L)'
;GVDVKNIPDALAGGWADSTVLQDHARRMIKAEYWETAPGNTIKDLNTVCDMGKITSSPMPISSLTTQLYRYLDAQGEASKGQIGLMRLYIRESLDK
;
A
#
# COMPACT_ATOMS: atom_id res chain seq x y z
N GLY A 1 -6.18 -18.40 -13.63
CA GLY A 1 -6.01 -17.71 -12.33
C GLY A 1 -7.37 -17.35 -11.76
N VAL A 2 -7.42 -16.77 -10.56
CA VAL A 2 -8.64 -16.20 -9.97
C VAL A 2 -8.95 -14.86 -10.65
N ASP A 3 -10.23 -14.57 -10.90
CA ASP A 3 -10.64 -13.24 -11.39
C ASP A 3 -10.53 -12.21 -10.27
N VAL A 4 -9.56 -11.30 -10.41
CA VAL A 4 -9.25 -10.27 -9.41
C VAL A 4 -10.42 -9.33 -9.13
N LYS A 5 -11.35 -9.17 -10.09
CA LYS A 5 -12.55 -8.32 -9.92
C LYS A 5 -13.48 -8.82 -8.84
N ASN A 6 -13.48 -10.13 -8.58
CA ASN A 6 -14.35 -10.76 -7.60
C ASN A 6 -13.76 -10.79 -6.18
N ILE A 7 -12.47 -10.47 -6.01
CA ILE A 7 -11.78 -10.56 -4.71
C ILE A 7 -12.39 -9.65 -3.63
N PRO A 8 -12.66 -8.34 -3.88
CA PRO A 8 -13.20 -7.47 -2.84
C PRO A 8 -14.56 -7.95 -2.32
N ASP A 9 -15.45 -8.38 -3.22
CA ASP A 9 -16.78 -8.85 -2.85
C ASP A 9 -16.72 -10.23 -2.17
N ALA A 10 -15.82 -11.12 -2.60
CA ALA A 10 -15.64 -12.44 -2.01
C ALA A 10 -15.07 -12.39 -0.58
N LEU A 11 -14.30 -11.34 -0.25
CA LEU A 11 -13.71 -11.16 1.08
C LEU A 11 -14.59 -10.32 2.01
N ALA A 12 -15.64 -9.67 1.50
CA ALA A 12 -16.51 -8.79 2.28
C ALA A 12 -17.20 -9.53 3.44
N GLY A 13 -17.18 -8.93 4.64
CA GLY A 13 -17.72 -9.50 5.88
C GLY A 13 -16.91 -10.64 6.48
N GLY A 14 -15.80 -11.04 5.85
CA GLY A 14 -14.89 -12.07 6.34
C GLY A 14 -13.75 -11.53 7.21
N TRP A 15 -12.86 -12.43 7.64
CA TRP A 15 -11.69 -12.08 8.46
C TRP A 15 -10.63 -11.26 7.72
N ALA A 16 -10.62 -11.33 6.39
CA ALA A 16 -9.71 -10.54 5.56
C ALA A 16 -10.32 -9.19 5.13
N ASP A 17 -11.58 -8.92 5.51
CA ASP A 17 -12.24 -7.67 5.13
C ASP A 17 -11.67 -6.47 5.90
N SER A 18 -11.64 -5.32 5.24
CA SER A 18 -11.40 -4.03 5.87
C SER A 18 -11.83 -2.90 4.95
N THR A 19 -12.13 -1.74 5.51
CA THR A 19 -12.38 -0.53 4.69
C THR A 19 -11.22 -0.24 3.73
N VAL A 20 -9.98 -0.47 4.17
CA VAL A 20 -8.78 -0.34 3.34
C VAL A 20 -8.80 -1.34 2.19
N LEU A 21 -9.12 -2.62 2.43
CA LEU A 21 -9.25 -3.60 1.35
C LEU A 21 -10.33 -3.18 0.36
N GLN A 22 -11.51 -2.79 0.83
CA GLN A 22 -12.65 -2.49 -0.02
C GLN A 22 -12.40 -1.27 -0.92
N ASP A 23 -11.72 -0.23 -0.42
CA ASP A 23 -11.30 0.93 -1.22
C ASP A 23 -10.09 0.59 -2.11
N HIS A 24 -8.98 0.22 -1.49
CA HIS A 24 -7.69 0.10 -2.17
C HIS A 24 -7.71 -1.02 -3.21
N ALA A 25 -8.34 -2.16 -2.96
CA ALA A 25 -8.37 -3.25 -3.93
C ALA A 25 -9.14 -2.87 -5.20
N ARG A 26 -10.29 -2.18 -5.07
CA ARG A 26 -11.09 -1.74 -6.22
C ARG A 26 -10.32 -0.72 -7.07
N ARG A 27 -9.54 0.13 -6.42
CA ARG A 27 -8.65 1.08 -7.10
C ARG A 27 -7.43 0.40 -7.72
N MET A 28 -6.81 -0.56 -7.03
CA MET A 28 -5.70 -1.35 -7.57
C MET A 28 -6.10 -2.11 -8.84
N ILE A 29 -7.31 -2.69 -8.87
CA ILE A 29 -7.87 -3.39 -10.05
C ILE A 29 -7.97 -2.45 -11.26
N LYS A 30 -8.26 -1.17 -11.03
CA LYS A 30 -8.40 -0.14 -12.08
C LYS A 30 -7.11 0.66 -12.31
N ALA A 31 -6.05 0.38 -11.56
CA ALA A 31 -4.86 1.23 -11.47
C ALA A 31 -5.19 2.72 -11.20
N GLU A 32 -6.18 2.97 -10.34
CA GLU A 32 -6.69 4.32 -10.03
C GLU A 32 -5.92 4.96 -8.88
N TYR A 33 -4.79 5.60 -9.21
CA TYR A 33 -3.91 6.25 -8.26
C TYR A 33 -4.44 7.62 -7.82
N TRP A 34 -4.21 7.97 -6.55
CA TRP A 34 -4.38 9.36 -6.11
C TRP A 34 -3.05 10.08 -6.21
N GLU A 35 -3.05 11.19 -6.95
CA GLU A 35 -1.90 12.09 -7.07
C GLU A 35 -1.88 13.15 -5.95
N THR A 36 -2.92 13.19 -5.11
CA THR A 36 -3.03 14.15 -4.01
C THR A 36 -2.23 13.67 -2.80
N ALA A 37 -1.22 14.47 -2.44
CA ALA A 37 -0.29 14.31 -1.31
C ALA A 37 0.69 13.11 -1.34
N PRO A 38 1.57 13.03 -2.36
CA PRO A 38 2.74 12.15 -2.34
C PRO A 38 3.59 12.41 -1.08
N GLY A 39 4.09 11.35 -0.44
CA GLY A 39 4.98 11.46 0.73
C GLY A 39 4.30 11.48 2.12
N ASN A 40 2.97 11.63 2.20
CA ASN A 40 2.26 11.59 3.49
C ASN A 40 2.48 10.26 4.24
N THR A 41 2.44 9.14 3.53
CA THR A 41 2.58 7.81 4.14
C THR A 41 3.99 7.56 4.69
N ILE A 42 5.04 7.96 3.98
CA ILE A 42 6.43 7.82 4.48
C ILE A 42 6.62 8.68 5.74
N LYS A 43 6.09 9.91 5.74
CA LYS A 43 6.13 10.80 6.90
C LYS A 43 5.43 10.17 8.11
N ASP A 44 4.20 9.65 7.94
CA ASP A 44 3.47 9.01 9.04
C ASP A 44 4.19 7.76 9.55
N LEU A 45 4.73 6.93 8.66
CA LEU A 45 5.48 5.73 9.04
C LEU A 45 6.82 6.04 9.74
N ASN A 46 7.52 7.10 9.34
CA ASN A 46 8.71 7.57 10.06
C ASN A 46 8.32 7.98 11.49
N THR A 47 7.25 8.77 11.65
CA THR A 47 6.73 9.17 12.98
C THR A 47 6.40 7.95 13.85
N VAL A 48 5.75 6.92 13.27
CA VAL A 48 5.46 5.66 13.97
C VAL A 48 6.75 4.94 14.40
N CYS A 49 7.74 4.84 13.51
CA CYS A 49 9.01 4.18 13.82
C CYS A 49 9.79 4.93 14.90
N ASP A 50 9.79 6.27 14.86
CA ASP A 50 10.49 7.09 15.85
C ASP A 50 9.79 7.04 17.21
N MET A 51 8.45 7.04 17.24
CA MET A 51 7.70 6.82 18.48
C MET A 51 7.98 5.44 19.07
N GLY A 52 8.07 4.40 18.22
CA GLY A 52 8.42 3.05 18.67
C GLY A 52 9.79 2.98 19.35
N LYS A 53 10.78 3.76 18.89
CA LYS A 53 12.08 3.89 19.56
C LYS A 53 11.95 4.53 20.93
N ILE A 54 11.18 5.62 21.04
CA ILE A 54 10.95 6.34 22.31
C ILE A 54 10.30 5.42 23.34
N THR A 55 9.30 4.64 22.93
CA THR A 55 8.56 3.75 23.85
C THR A 55 9.18 2.36 24.02
N SER A 56 10.32 2.09 23.37
CA SER A 56 10.92 0.74 23.30
C SER A 56 9.95 -0.33 22.74
N SER A 57 9.04 0.06 21.85
CA SER A 57 8.10 -0.84 21.19
C SER A 57 8.65 -1.35 19.86
N PRO A 58 8.75 -2.67 19.63
CA PRO A 58 9.22 -3.19 18.35
C PRO A 58 8.18 -2.96 17.24
N MET A 59 8.60 -2.31 16.15
CA MET A 59 7.73 -1.97 15.00
C MET A 59 8.20 -2.61 13.67
N PRO A 60 8.38 -3.95 13.59
CA PRO A 60 9.00 -4.59 12.43
C PRO A 60 8.19 -4.41 11.14
N ILE A 61 6.86 -4.51 11.20
CA ILE A 61 5.99 -4.37 10.02
C ILE A 61 5.96 -2.92 9.51
N SER A 62 5.91 -1.93 10.42
CA SER A 62 5.98 -0.53 10.03
C SER A 62 7.33 -0.20 9.43
N SER A 63 8.43 -0.68 10.02
CA SER A 63 9.78 -0.47 9.48
C SER A 63 9.94 -1.08 8.09
N LEU A 64 9.48 -2.32 7.88
CA LEU A 64 9.48 -2.95 6.56
C LEU A 64 8.63 -2.15 5.56
N THR A 65 7.41 -1.76 5.94
CA THR A 65 6.52 -0.97 5.10
C THR A 65 7.16 0.36 4.69
N THR A 66 7.83 1.06 5.61
CA THR A 66 8.60 2.28 5.31
C THR A 66 9.65 2.03 4.24
N GLN A 67 10.38 0.93 4.33
CA GLN A 67 11.42 0.59 3.36
C GLN A 67 10.83 0.25 1.98
N LEU A 68 9.68 -0.42 1.93
CA LEU A 68 8.98 -0.68 0.67
C LEU A 68 8.52 0.63 -0.01
N TYR A 69 7.98 1.58 0.75
CA TYR A 69 7.61 2.88 0.18
C TYR A 69 8.83 3.70 -0.28
N ARG A 70 9.95 3.65 0.44
CA ARG A 70 11.21 4.27 -0.03
C ARG A 70 11.74 3.61 -1.29
N TYR A 71 11.61 2.29 -1.40
CA TYR A 71 11.98 1.57 -2.61
C TYR A 71 11.09 1.96 -3.80
N LEU A 72 9.77 2.09 -3.58
CA LEU A 72 8.84 2.61 -4.58
C LEU A 72 9.20 4.04 -5.03
N ASP A 73 9.53 4.92 -4.08
CA ASP A 73 9.97 6.29 -4.36
C ASP A 73 11.26 6.33 -5.19
N ALA A 74 12.22 5.48 -4.86
CA ALA A 74 13.45 5.32 -5.64
C ALA A 74 13.21 4.83 -7.09
N GLN A 75 12.06 4.23 -7.39
CA GLN A 75 11.63 3.87 -8.75
C GLN A 75 10.91 5.02 -9.48
N GLY A 76 10.81 6.22 -8.89
CA GLY A 76 10.12 7.38 -9.47
C GLY A 76 8.60 7.32 -9.34
N GLU A 77 8.11 6.48 -8.43
CA GLU A 77 6.76 5.93 -8.49
C GLU A 77 5.91 6.42 -7.28
N ALA A 78 6.45 7.33 -6.47
CA ALA A 78 5.85 7.84 -5.22
C ALA A 78 4.56 8.65 -5.40
N SER A 79 4.34 9.27 -6.57
CA SER A 79 3.11 10.01 -6.87
C SER A 79 1.87 9.12 -6.90
N LYS A 80 2.04 7.79 -6.95
CA LYS A 80 0.95 6.81 -7.02
C LYS A 80 0.27 6.54 -5.67
N GLY A 81 0.71 7.20 -4.60
CA GLY A 81 0.09 7.16 -3.28
C GLY A 81 0.15 5.77 -2.63
N GLN A 82 -0.79 5.49 -1.73
CA GLN A 82 -0.80 4.27 -0.91
C GLN A 82 -0.87 2.98 -1.72
N ILE A 83 -1.68 2.95 -2.78
CA ILE A 83 -1.82 1.76 -3.62
C ILE A 83 -0.62 1.56 -4.55
N GLY A 84 0.27 2.55 -4.67
CA GLY A 84 1.45 2.49 -5.53
C GLY A 84 2.38 1.31 -5.22
N LEU A 85 2.37 0.81 -3.98
CA LEU A 85 3.12 -0.40 -3.59
C LEU A 85 2.80 -1.61 -4.47
N MET A 86 1.60 -1.70 -5.06
CA MET A 86 1.25 -2.78 -5.98
C MET A 86 2.26 -2.91 -7.13
N ARG A 87 2.88 -1.79 -7.56
CA ARG A 87 3.87 -1.74 -8.65
C ARG A 87 5.10 -2.60 -8.36
N LEU A 88 5.46 -2.77 -7.09
CA LEU A 88 6.58 -3.63 -6.68
C LEU A 88 6.32 -5.12 -6.91
N TYR A 89 5.06 -5.52 -7.13
CA TYR A 89 4.63 -6.91 -7.24
C TYR A 89 4.10 -7.28 -8.63
N ILE A 90 4.11 -6.33 -9.57
CA ILE A 90 3.68 -6.56 -10.95
C ILE A 90 4.75 -7.40 -11.67
N ARG A 91 4.33 -8.54 -12.24
CA ARG A 91 5.20 -9.43 -13.03
C ARG A 91 5.04 -9.26 -14.54
N GLU A 92 3.92 -8.70 -15.01
CA GLU A 92 3.64 -8.33 -16.42
C GLU A 92 2.93 -6.96 -16.43
N SER A 93 3.20 -6.08 -17.40
CA SER A 93 2.67 -4.71 -17.36
C SER A 93 1.14 -4.70 -17.30
N LEU A 94 0.59 -3.81 -16.47
CA LEU A 94 -0.85 -3.55 -16.39
C LEU A 94 -1.35 -2.72 -17.59
N ASP A 95 -0.45 -2.36 -18.51
CA ASP A 95 -0.75 -1.61 -19.71
C ASP A 95 -1.35 -2.57 -20.74
N LYS A 96 -2.68 -2.60 -20.81
CA LYS A 96 -3.44 -3.08 -21.97
C LYS A 96 -4.36 -1.99 -22.47
#